data_AF-A0A449A376-F1
#
_entry.id   AF-A0A449A376-F1
#
_cell.length_a   1.000
_cell.length_b   1.000
_cell.length_c   1.000
_cell.angle_alpha   90.00
_cell.angle_beta   90.00
_cell.angle_gamma   90.00
#
_symmetry.space_group_name_H-M   'P 1'
#
loop_
_entity.id
_entity.type
_entity.pdbx_description
1 polymer ?
#
loop_
_entity_poly.entity_id
_entity_poly.type
_entity_poly.pdbx_seq_one_letter_code
_entity_poly.pdbx_strand_id
1 'polypeptide(L)'
;MLFNRKPNNFESTLINNDKLTFKYLENKFEEKGLKFNPIALSLINKDNKYNNAALLLSDQNPTISKFAVFADTKVSVFLDKKEFTGSIVKQLDDMIYFSNLLNRKKITINGSPERNEYLDIPEVALREAIVNCFVIEIIH
;
A
#
# COMPACT_ATOMS: atom_id res chain seq x y z
N MET A 1 -30.29 0.79 -11.21
CA MET A 1 -29.83 2.19 -11.26
C MET A 1 -28.35 2.20 -10.93
N LEU A 2 -27.50 2.42 -11.93
CA LEU A 2 -26.06 2.51 -11.78
C LEU A 2 -25.75 3.86 -11.11
N PHE A 3 -25.08 3.83 -9.96
CA PHE A 3 -24.58 5.03 -9.30
C PHE A 3 -23.51 5.67 -10.19
N ASN A 4 -23.93 6.61 -11.03
CA ASN A 4 -23.06 7.51 -11.77
C ASN A 4 -22.46 8.53 -10.77
N ARG A 5 -21.53 8.09 -9.92
CA ARG A 5 -20.71 8.99 -9.11
C ARG A 5 -19.53 9.40 -9.97
N LYS A 6 -19.47 10.68 -10.36
CA LYS A 6 -18.24 11.26 -10.91
C LYS A 6 -17.10 10.92 -9.94
N PRO A 7 -15.95 10.39 -10.39
CA PRO A 7 -14.79 10.31 -9.52
C PRO A 7 -14.52 11.73 -9.02
N ASN A 8 -14.55 11.93 -7.71
CA ASN A 8 -14.04 13.17 -7.15
C ASN A 8 -12.59 13.25 -7.64
N ASN A 9 -12.25 14.33 -8.34
CA ASN A 9 -10.93 14.53 -8.97
C ASN A 9 -9.87 14.87 -7.91
N PHE A 10 -9.95 14.24 -6.73
CA PHE A 10 -9.10 14.50 -5.57
C PHE A 10 -7.64 14.44 -5.95
N GLU A 11 -7.21 13.35 -6.60
CA GLU A 11 -5.84 13.13 -7.07
C GLU A 11 -5.31 14.27 -7.96
N SER A 12 -6.17 14.82 -8.82
CA SER A 12 -5.81 15.88 -9.76
C SER A 12 -5.84 17.29 -9.14
N THR A 13 -6.36 17.41 -7.91
CA THR A 13 -6.46 18.69 -7.22
C THR A 13 -5.06 19.17 -6.85
N LEU A 14 -4.77 20.43 -7.18
CA LEU A 14 -3.48 21.05 -6.91
C LEU A 14 -3.30 21.25 -5.42
N ILE A 15 -2.09 21.00 -4.93
CA ILE A 15 -1.71 21.26 -3.56
C ILE A 15 -0.87 22.54 -3.48
N ASN A 16 -0.91 23.20 -2.33
CA ASN A 16 -0.08 24.37 -2.06
C ASN A 16 1.20 23.97 -1.32
N ASN A 17 1.90 22.96 -1.85
CA ASN A 17 3.16 22.47 -1.30
C ASN A 17 4.13 22.14 -2.45
N ASP A 18 5.19 22.93 -2.55
CA ASP A 18 6.16 22.83 -3.65
C ASP A 18 7.40 22.00 -3.26
N LYS A 19 7.48 21.51 -2.02
CA LYS A 19 8.65 20.80 -1.48
C LYS A 19 8.37 19.32 -1.23
N LEU A 20 7.93 18.61 -2.27
CA LEU A 20 7.79 17.15 -2.22
C LEU A 20 9.11 16.45 -2.60
N THR A 21 9.43 15.36 -1.91
CA THR A 21 10.50 14.44 -2.27
C THR A 21 9.93 13.07 -2.63
N PHE A 22 10.61 12.36 -3.53
CA PHE A 22 10.16 11.07 -4.06
C PHE A 22 11.21 9.99 -3.89
N LYS A 23 12.07 10.07 -2.86
CA LYS A 23 13.28 9.23 -2.76
C LYS A 23 12.97 7.75 -2.81
N TYR A 24 11.93 7.31 -2.12
CA TYR A 24 11.53 5.91 -2.14
C TYR A 24 11.10 5.47 -3.55
N LEU A 25 10.36 6.32 -4.25
CA LEU A 25 9.86 6.04 -5.58
C LEU A 25 11.00 6.09 -6.62
N GLU A 26 11.90 7.06 -6.51
CA GLU A 26 13.11 7.18 -7.34
C GLU A 26 13.96 5.92 -7.25
N ASN A 27 14.25 5.45 -6.02
CA ASN A 27 14.99 4.21 -5.81
C ASN A 27 14.29 3.01 -6.47
N LYS A 28 12.95 2.91 -6.37
CA LYS A 28 12.18 1.82 -7.01
C LYS A 28 12.22 1.86 -8.54
N PHE A 29 12.28 3.06 -9.12
CA PHE A 29 12.45 3.23 -10.56
C PHE A 29 13.87 2.83 -10.98
N GLU A 30 14.89 3.27 -10.24
CA GLU A 30 16.30 2.91 -10.49
C GLU A 30 16.55 1.40 -10.39
N GLU A 31 15.99 0.72 -9.39
CA GLU A 31 16.04 -0.75 -9.25
C GLU A 31 15.51 -1.48 -10.50
N LYS A 32 14.57 -0.86 -11.22
CA LYS A 32 13.97 -1.39 -12.45
C LYS A 32 14.65 -0.86 -13.72
N GLY A 33 15.72 -0.08 -13.60
CA GLY A 33 16.39 0.57 -14.73
C GLY A 33 15.55 1.65 -15.41
N LEU A 34 14.57 2.22 -14.71
CA LEU A 34 13.68 3.27 -15.21
C LEU A 34 14.08 4.63 -14.63
N LYS A 35 13.85 5.70 -15.39
CA LYS A 35 14.04 7.07 -14.91
C LYS A 35 12.74 7.59 -14.32
N PHE A 36 12.76 8.04 -13.07
CA PHE A 36 11.63 8.72 -12.47
C PHE A 36 11.37 10.05 -13.19
N ASN A 37 10.11 10.27 -13.59
CA ASN A 37 9.69 11.51 -14.24
C ASN A 37 8.29 11.91 -13.74
N PRO A 38 8.18 12.91 -12.86
CA PRO A 38 6.91 13.32 -12.26
C PRO A 38 5.93 13.94 -13.28
N ILE A 39 6.43 14.51 -14.39
CA ILE A 39 5.58 15.03 -15.47
C ILE A 39 4.96 13.87 -16.25
N ALA A 40 5.75 12.84 -16.57
CA ALA A 40 5.25 11.66 -17.27
C ALA A 40 4.19 10.89 -16.46
N LEU A 41 4.28 10.96 -15.13
CA LEU A 41 3.32 10.40 -14.19
C LEU A 41 2.14 11.34 -13.88
N SER A 42 2.04 12.49 -14.56
CA SER A 42 0.98 13.49 -14.34
C SER A 42 0.87 13.98 -12.89
N LEU A 43 1.99 14.01 -12.15
CA LEU A 43 2.06 14.48 -10.76
C LEU A 43 2.20 16.01 -10.68
N ILE A 44 2.64 16.62 -11.78
CA ILE A 44 2.88 18.05 -11.91
C ILE A 44 2.01 18.59 -13.05
N ASN A 45 1.37 19.73 -12.82
CA ASN A 45 0.56 20.41 -13.84
C ASN A 45 1.41 21.32 -14.75
N LYS A 46 0.77 22.02 -15.70
CA LYS A 46 1.46 22.94 -16.63
C LYS A 46 2.15 24.13 -15.94
N ASP A 47 1.76 24.45 -14.71
CA ASP A 47 2.29 25.57 -13.91
C ASP A 47 3.36 25.10 -12.91
N ASN A 48 3.91 23.90 -13.09
CA ASN A 48 4.88 23.27 -12.18
C ASN A 48 4.37 23.05 -10.74
N LYS A 49 3.05 22.97 -10.54
CA LYS A 49 2.44 22.67 -9.24
C LYS A 49 2.13 21.19 -9.10
N TYR A 50 2.44 20.65 -7.93
CA TYR A 50 2.07 19.29 -7.56
C TYR A 50 0.56 19.15 -7.34
N ASN A 51 0.06 17.94 -7.57
CA ASN A 51 -1.31 17.54 -7.24
C ASN A 51 -1.34 16.57 -6.04
N ASN A 52 -2.53 16.17 -5.62
CA ASN A 52 -2.68 15.21 -4.51
C ASN A 52 -2.08 13.83 -4.84
N ALA A 53 -2.10 13.38 -6.10
CA ALA A 53 -1.40 12.15 -6.47
C ALA A 53 0.10 12.25 -6.17
N ALA A 54 0.70 13.41 -6.45
CA ALA A 54 2.07 13.69 -6.07
C ALA A 54 2.26 13.64 -4.55
N LEU A 55 1.36 14.23 -3.75
CA LEU A 55 1.42 14.17 -2.29
C LEU A 55 1.39 12.72 -1.77
N LEU A 56 0.49 11.89 -2.29
CA LEU A 56 0.34 10.49 -1.90
C LEU A 56 1.57 9.65 -2.25
N LEU A 57 2.20 9.92 -3.40
CA LEU A 57 3.41 9.24 -3.85
C LEU A 57 4.70 9.81 -3.24
N SER A 58 4.64 11.00 -2.63
CA SER A 58 5.78 11.64 -1.99
C SER A 58 6.11 11.01 -0.64
N ASP A 59 7.34 11.24 -0.18
CA ASP A 59 7.77 10.86 1.17
C ASP A 59 7.03 11.65 2.27
N GLN A 60 6.34 12.75 1.91
CA GLN A 60 5.56 13.62 2.80
C GLN A 60 4.06 13.26 2.84
N ASN A 61 3.67 12.11 2.27
CA ASN A 61 2.30 11.61 2.35
C ASN A 61 1.81 11.57 3.82
N PRO A 62 0.74 12.30 4.18
CA PRO A 62 0.26 12.38 5.56
C PRO A 62 -0.60 11.18 5.99
N THR A 63 -0.95 10.29 5.06
CA THR A 63 -1.83 9.14 5.35
C THR A 63 -1.09 8.04 6.10
N ILE A 64 -1.82 7.33 6.96
CA ILE A 64 -1.31 6.21 7.75
C ILE A 64 -2.18 4.99 7.50
N SER A 65 -1.63 3.95 6.88
CA SER A 65 -2.31 2.66 6.73
C SER A 65 -2.13 1.81 7.98
N LYS A 66 -3.23 1.21 8.46
CA LYS A 66 -3.23 0.35 9.66
C LYS A 66 -3.58 -1.07 9.26
N PHE A 67 -2.73 -2.03 9.64
CA PHE A 67 -2.95 -3.45 9.43
C PHE A 67 -3.14 -4.15 10.76
N ALA A 68 -4.26 -4.85 10.94
CA ALA A 68 -4.58 -5.57 12.16
C ALA A 68 -4.80 -7.05 11.84
N VAL A 69 -4.31 -7.91 12.73
CA VAL A 69 -4.34 -9.36 12.56
C VAL A 69 -5.14 -9.96 13.70
N PHE A 70 -6.08 -10.82 13.34
CA PHE A 70 -6.97 -11.51 14.28
C PHE A 70 -6.80 -13.02 14.12
N ALA A 71 -6.95 -13.77 15.22
CA ALA A 71 -6.81 -15.22 15.20
C ALA A 71 -8.02 -15.93 14.60
N ASP A 72 -9.15 -15.22 14.54
CA ASP A 72 -10.43 -15.74 14.10
C ASP A 72 -11.16 -14.72 13.22
N THR A 73 -12.19 -15.19 12.52
CA THR A 73 -13.05 -14.36 11.66
C THR A 73 -14.07 -13.53 12.43
N LYS A 74 -14.21 -13.76 13.74
CA LYS A 74 -15.10 -13.00 14.63
C LYS A 74 -14.41 -11.78 15.23
N VAL A 75 -13.13 -11.55 14.90
CA VAL A 75 -12.34 -10.42 15.39
C VAL A 75 -12.23 -10.46 16.93
N SER A 76 -12.44 -11.63 17.55
CA SER A 76 -12.50 -11.76 19.00
C SER A 76 -11.13 -11.82 19.65
N VAL A 77 -10.14 -12.37 18.95
CA VAL A 77 -8.76 -12.45 19.43
C VAL A 77 -7.85 -11.61 18.53
N PHE A 78 -7.43 -10.46 19.05
CA PHE A 78 -6.45 -9.59 18.41
C PHE A 78 -5.03 -10.13 18.63
N LEU A 79 -4.31 -10.36 17.54
CA LEU A 79 -2.95 -10.90 17.57
C LEU A 79 -1.89 -9.81 17.45
N ASP A 80 -2.05 -8.92 16.47
CA ASP A 80 -1.05 -7.91 16.18
C ASP A 80 -1.67 -6.72 15.42
N LYS A 81 -0.98 -5.57 15.48
CA LYS A 81 -1.26 -4.41 14.64
C LYS A 81 0.03 -3.69 14.29
N LYS A 82 0.09 -3.24 13.04
CA LYS A 82 1.15 -2.37 12.57
C LYS A 82 0.58 -1.17 11.83
N GLU A 83 1.19 -0.01 12.04
CA GLU A 83 0.90 1.22 11.30
C GLU A 83 2.06 1.47 10.33
N PHE A 84 1.72 1.89 9.11
CA PHE A 84 2.66 2.15 8.04
C PHE A 84 2.57 3.62 7.62
N THR A 85 3.73 4.22 7.35
CA THR A 85 3.86 5.64 7.00
C THR A 85 4.88 5.84 5.87
N GLY A 86 4.86 7.02 5.26
CA GLY A 86 5.64 7.38 4.07
C GLY A 86 4.78 7.34 2.81
N SER A 87 5.43 7.33 1.64
CA SER A 87 4.71 7.24 0.36
C SER A 87 3.79 6.01 0.29
N ILE A 88 2.69 6.10 -0.45
CA ILE A 88 1.77 4.95 -0.63
C ILE A 88 2.52 3.69 -1.09
N VAL A 89 3.49 3.85 -1.99
CA VAL A 89 4.28 2.71 -2.50
C VAL A 89 5.08 2.05 -1.37
N LYS A 90 5.68 2.84 -0.48
CA LYS A 90 6.37 2.32 0.69
C LYS A 90 5.42 1.61 1.65
N GLN A 91 4.27 2.22 1.94
CA GLN A 91 3.28 1.62 2.85
C GLN A 91 2.77 0.27 2.32
N LEU A 92 2.55 0.17 1.00
CA LEU A 92 2.12 -1.05 0.33
C LEU A 92 3.21 -2.14 0.39
N ASP A 93 4.46 -1.81 0.07
CA ASP A 93 5.57 -2.76 0.14
C ASP A 93 5.82 -3.25 1.58
N ASP A 94 5.80 -2.34 2.55
CA ASP A 94 5.98 -2.67 3.96
C ASP A 94 4.83 -3.58 4.46
N MET A 95 3.60 -3.35 3.99
CA MET A 95 2.42 -4.15 4.36
C MET A 95 2.46 -5.55 3.74
N ILE A 96 2.84 -5.68 2.46
CA ILE A 96 3.04 -6.98 1.80
C ILE A 96 4.15 -7.77 2.50
N TYR A 97 5.26 -7.11 2.83
CA TYR A 97 6.35 -7.76 3.56
C TYR A 97 5.88 -8.26 4.94
N PHE A 98 5.17 -7.41 5.69
CA PHE A 98 4.66 -7.77 7.00
C PHE A 98 3.63 -8.90 6.95
N SER A 99 2.71 -8.87 5.98
CA SER A 99 1.69 -9.90 5.82
C SER A 99 2.30 -11.26 5.47
N ASN A 100 3.33 -11.30 4.61
CA ASN A 100 4.09 -12.52 4.31
C ASN A 100 4.85 -13.05 5.54
N LEU A 101 5.45 -12.17 6.35
CA LEU A 101 6.14 -12.58 7.58
C LEU A 101 5.18 -13.25 8.57
N LEU A 102 3.96 -12.73 8.71
CA LEU A 102 2.94 -13.32 9.58
C LEU A 102 2.39 -14.64 9.02
N ASN A 103 2.16 -14.70 7.71
CA ASN A 103 1.68 -15.91 7.03
C ASN A 103 2.66 -17.09 7.21
N ARG A 104 3.97 -16.83 7.24
CA ARG A 104 5.01 -17.86 7.47
C ARG A 104 5.12 -18.34 8.93
N LYS A 105 4.67 -17.56 9.92
CA LYS A 105 4.82 -17.91 11.35
C LYS A 105 3.70 -18.81 11.89
N LYS A 106 2.69 -19.15 11.10
CA LYS A 106 1.58 -19.98 11.58
C LYS A 106 1.98 -21.46 11.55
N ILE A 107 2.50 -21.94 12.68
CA ILE A 107 2.86 -23.34 12.87
C ILE A 107 1.59 -24.09 13.30
N THR A 108 1.06 -24.95 12.44
CA THR A 108 -0.02 -25.87 12.82
C THR A 108 0.57 -27.11 13.48
N ILE A 109 0.42 -27.24 14.80
CA ILE A 109 0.87 -28.41 15.55
C ILE A 109 -0.20 -29.50 15.45
N ASN A 110 -0.22 -30.27 14.36
CA ASN A 110 -1.14 -31.39 14.18
C ASN A 110 -0.57 -32.70 14.74
N GLY A 111 -0.16 -32.73 16.02
CA GLY A 111 0.16 -33.96 16.78
C GLY A 111 1.13 -34.98 16.15
N SER A 112 1.76 -34.66 15.01
CA SER A 112 2.55 -35.53 14.15
C SER A 112 3.99 -35.02 14.15
N PRO A 113 5.00 -35.92 14.09
CA PRO A 113 6.41 -35.53 14.17
C PRO A 113 6.92 -34.74 12.95
N GLU A 114 6.16 -34.70 11.86
CA GLU A 114 6.47 -33.88 10.68
C GLU A 114 5.93 -32.46 10.83
N ARG A 115 6.84 -31.49 10.94
CA ARG A 115 6.53 -30.07 10.71
C ARG A 115 6.31 -29.84 9.22
N ASN A 116 5.04 -29.82 8.80
CA ASN A 116 4.67 -29.33 7.48
C ASN A 116 4.46 -27.81 7.57
N GLU A 117 5.45 -27.02 7.16
CA GLU A 117 5.28 -25.59 6.94
C GLU A 117 4.48 -25.39 5.64
N TYR A 118 3.20 -25.05 5.77
CA TYR A 118 2.36 -24.66 4.65
C TYR A 118 1.90 -23.22 4.85
N LEU A 119 1.83 -22.47 3.74
CA LEU A 119 1.26 -21.13 3.75
C LEU A 119 -0.25 -21.23 3.93
N ASP A 120 -0.78 -20.57 4.94
CA ASP A 120 -2.22 -20.55 5.21
C ASP A 120 -2.98 -19.78 4.11
N ILE A 121 -2.36 -18.75 3.55
CA ILE A 121 -2.88 -17.95 2.44
C ILE A 121 -1.85 -17.96 1.30
N PRO A 122 -2.26 -18.22 0.05
CA PRO A 122 -1.35 -18.07 -1.09
C PRO A 122 -0.78 -16.64 -1.17
N GLU A 123 0.55 -16.49 -1.29
CA GLU A 123 1.22 -15.18 -1.30
C GLU A 123 0.65 -14.25 -2.38
N VAL A 124 0.27 -14.80 -3.55
CA VAL A 124 -0.36 -14.04 -4.65
C VAL A 124 -1.72 -13.48 -4.23
N ALA A 125 -2.56 -14.29 -3.57
CA ALA A 125 -3.89 -13.86 -3.13
C ALA A 125 -3.80 -12.76 -2.06
N LEU A 126 -2.84 -12.88 -1.13
CA LEU A 126 -2.58 -11.87 -0.11
C LEU A 126 -2.07 -10.56 -0.71
N ARG A 127 -1.16 -10.64 -1.69
CA ARG A 127 -0.66 -9.48 -2.43
C ARG A 127 -1.79 -8.76 -3.16
N GLU A 128 -2.60 -9.48 -3.92
CA GLU A 128 -3.72 -8.90 -4.67
C GLU A 128 -4.78 -8.28 -3.75
N ALA A 129 -5.08 -8.92 -2.61
CA ALA A 129 -6.00 -8.36 -1.63
C ALA A 129 -5.49 -7.01 -1.08
N ILE A 130 -4.21 -6.93 -0.70
CA ILE A 130 -3.60 -5.68 -0.19
C ILE A 130 -3.58 -4.60 -1.27
N VAL A 131 -3.12 -4.93 -2.48
CA VAL A 131 -3.07 -3.98 -3.60
C VAL A 131 -4.47 -3.44 -3.91
N ASN A 132 -5.49 -4.31 -3.94
CA ASN A 132 -6.87 -3.91 -4.17
C ASN A 132 -7.40 -2.97 -3.10
N CYS A 133 -7.04 -3.15 -1.82
CA CYS A 133 -7.43 -2.20 -0.78
C CYS A 133 -6.92 -0.78 -1.07
N PHE A 134 -5.65 -0.63 -1.44
CA PHE A 134 -5.09 0.69 -1.76
C PHE A 134 -5.69 1.29 -3.04
N VAL A 135 -5.91 0.49 -4.09
CA VAL A 135 -6.50 0.98 -5.34
C VAL A 135 -7.96 1.36 -5.16
N ILE A 136 -8.73 0.60 -4.37
CA ILE A 136 -10.16 0.87 -4.13
C ILE A 136 -10.35 2.06 -3.17
N GLU A 137 -9.52 2.21 -2.13
CA GLU A 137 -9.60 3.37 -1.22
C GLU A 137 -9.26 4.69 -1.91
N ILE A 138 -8.38 4.69 -2.92
CA ILE A 138 -8.04 5.90 -3.69
C ILE A 138 -9.22 6.36 -4.59
N ILE A 139 -10.20 5.47 -4.86
CA ILE A 139 -11.38 5.74 -5.71
C ILE A 139 -12.62 6.17 -4.88
N HIS A 140 -12.51 6.36 -3.56
CA HIS A 140 -13.63 6.81 -2.71
C HIS A 140 -13.38 8.16 -2.03
#